data_AF-A0A3P7MYU7-F1
#
_entry.id   AF-A0A3P7MYU7-F1
#
_cell.length_a   1.000
_cell.length_b   1.000
_cell.length_c   1.000
_cell.angle_alpha   90.00
_cell.angle_beta   90.00
_cell.angle_gamma   90.00
#
_symmetry.space_group_name_H-M   'P 1'
#
loop_
_entity.id
_entity.type
_entity.pdbx_description
1 polymer ?
#
loop_
_entity_poly.entity_id
_entity_poly.type
_entity_poly.pdbx_seq_one_letter_code
_entity_poly.pdbx_strand_id
1 'polypeptide(L)'
;MFDQLNTTGCSVFHPQGNEIIINTEVWDTRTFRLLHLVPGLEHCKLVFNSSGNIVYAAMYSDCADVFRNTYCASFRTFDTSDYSVSTSLLTFLILDVLDTGLV
;
A
#
# COMPACT_ATOMS: atom_id res chain seq x y z
N MET A 1 -17.78 -9.48 -11.33
CA MET A 1 -16.78 -10.58 -11.33
C MET A 1 -15.37 -9.99 -11.22
N PHE A 2 -15.14 -9.18 -10.19
CA PHE A 2 -13.81 -8.75 -9.70
C PHE A 2 -13.90 -8.50 -8.18
N ASP A 3 -14.93 -9.07 -7.55
CA ASP A 3 -14.95 -9.19 -6.10
C ASP A 3 -13.91 -10.26 -5.77
N GLN A 4 -13.01 -9.93 -4.85
CA GLN A 4 -12.25 -10.93 -4.09
C GLN A 4 -10.91 -11.41 -4.71
N LEU A 5 -10.02 -10.49 -5.06
CA LEU A 5 -8.57 -10.72 -4.90
C LEU A 5 -8.11 -10.33 -3.49
N ASN A 6 -8.87 -10.75 -2.48
CA ASN A 6 -8.49 -10.61 -1.09
C ASN A 6 -8.47 -11.99 -0.44
N THR A 7 -7.44 -12.79 -0.73
CA THR A 7 -6.95 -13.82 0.20
C THR A 7 -5.56 -14.25 -0.26
N THR A 8 -4.52 -13.95 0.51
CA THR A 8 -3.18 -14.58 0.51
C THR A 8 -2.13 -14.27 -0.57
N GLY A 9 -2.34 -13.35 -1.52
CA GLY A 9 -1.30 -12.99 -2.50
C GLY A 9 -1.07 -11.49 -2.57
N CYS A 10 0.18 -11.04 -2.43
CA CYS A 10 0.65 -9.65 -2.42
C CYS A 10 0.43 -8.90 -3.76
N SER A 11 -0.61 -9.21 -4.52
CA SER A 11 -0.83 -8.71 -5.87
C SER A 11 -2.11 -7.91 -5.99
N VAL A 12 -2.04 -6.73 -6.61
CA VAL A 12 -3.17 -5.84 -6.85
C VAL A 12 -3.07 -5.21 -8.24
N PHE A 13 -4.20 -5.00 -8.91
CA PHE A 13 -4.22 -4.24 -10.17
C PHE A 13 -4.23 -2.74 -9.88
N HIS A 14 -3.50 -1.97 -10.68
CA HIS A 14 -3.66 -0.53 -10.72
C HIS A 14 -5.10 -0.20 -11.18
N PRO A 15 -5.79 0.83 -10.63
CA PRO A 15 -7.17 1.15 -10.98
C PRO A 15 -7.40 1.43 -12.48
N GLN A 16 -6.34 1.86 -13.18
CA GLN A 16 -6.38 2.09 -14.63
C GLN A 16 -6.26 0.79 -15.46
N GLY A 17 -5.93 -0.35 -14.84
CA GLY A 17 -5.88 -1.67 -15.49
C GLY A 17 -4.63 -1.98 -16.32
N ASN A 18 -3.77 -0.99 -16.56
CA ASN A 18 -2.56 -1.14 -17.38
C ASN A 18 -1.40 -1.82 -16.63
N GLU A 19 -1.48 -1.87 -15.31
CA GLU A 19 -0.40 -2.34 -14.44
C GLU A 19 -0.94 -3.31 -13.39
N ILE A 20 -0.10 -4.30 -13.06
CA ILE A 20 -0.31 -5.19 -11.93
C ILE A 20 0.91 -5.11 -11.02
N ILE A 21 0.66 -4.92 -9.74
CA ILE A 21 1.69 -4.93 -8.71
C ILE A 21 1.68 -6.32 -8.10
N ILE A 22 2.84 -6.95 -7.97
CA ILE A 22 3.02 -8.26 -7.35
C ILE A 22 4.21 -8.15 -6.39
N ASN A 23 3.93 -8.21 -5.08
CA ASN A 23 4.93 -8.00 -4.03
C ASN A 23 5.64 -6.64 -4.18
N THR A 24 6.89 -6.64 -4.67
CA THR A 24 7.71 -5.45 -4.89
C THR A 24 7.79 -5.06 -6.37
N GLU A 25 7.13 -5.77 -7.27
CA GLU A 25 7.30 -5.60 -8.70
C GLU A 25 6.05 -4.97 -9.33
N VAL A 26 6.26 -4.02 -10.23
CA VAL A 26 5.20 -3.40 -11.04
C VAL A 26 5.36 -3.87 -12.48
N TRP A 27 4.34 -4.52 -13.00
CA TRP A 27 4.35 -5.15 -14.32
C TRP A 27 3.32 -4.50 -15.24
N ASP A 28 3.70 -4.25 -16.49
CA ASP A 28 2.76 -3.87 -17.55
C ASP A 28 1.91 -5.09 -17.96
N THR A 29 0.58 -4.96 -17.88
CA THR A 29 -0.35 -6.09 -18.10
C THR A 29 -0.49 -6.48 -19.57
N ARG A 30 -0.12 -5.60 -20.51
CA ARG A 30 -0.28 -5.82 -21.96
C ARG A 30 0.95 -6.47 -22.58
N THR A 31 2.13 -6.09 -22.10
CA THR A 31 3.43 -6.48 -22.64
C THR A 31 4.19 -7.43 -21.73
N PHE A 32 3.72 -7.65 -20.50
CA PHE A 32 4.34 -8.50 -19.49
C PHE A 32 5.78 -8.09 -19.16
N ARG A 33 6.06 -6.79 -19.22
CA ARG A 33 7.37 -6.23 -18.92
C ARG A 33 7.39 -5.68 -17.50
N LEU A 34 8.48 -5.91 -16.80
CA LEU A 34 8.76 -5.27 -15.52
C LEU A 34 9.01 -3.78 -15.77
N LEU A 35 8.19 -2.93 -15.15
CA LEU A 35 8.31 -1.47 -15.21
C LEU A 35 9.16 -0.95 -14.05
N HIS A 36 8.83 -1.37 -12.83
CA HIS A 36 9.48 -0.90 -11.61
C HIS A 36 9.72 -2.03 -10.61
N LEU A 37 10.84 -1.94 -9.89
CA LEU A 37 11.11 -2.71 -8.69
C LEU A 37 11.10 -1.76 -7.50
N VAL A 38 10.16 -1.96 -6.58
CA VAL A 38 9.82 -1.06 -5.48
C VAL A 38 9.96 -1.82 -4.16
N PRO A 39 11.16 -1.88 -3.57
CA PRO A 39 11.40 -2.62 -2.32
C PRO A 39 10.48 -2.18 -1.16
N GLY A 40 10.01 -0.94 -1.18
CA GLY A 40 9.12 -0.39 -0.15
C GLY A 40 7.71 -1.01 -0.10
N LEU A 41 7.33 -1.85 -1.07
CA LEU A 41 6.04 -2.56 -1.10
C LEU A 41 6.14 -3.98 -0.50
N GLU A 42 7.32 -4.40 -0.07
CA GLU A 42 7.52 -5.71 0.54
C GLU A 42 6.60 -5.88 1.76
N HIS A 43 5.90 -7.00 1.83
CA HIS A 43 4.95 -7.33 2.91
C HIS A 43 3.91 -6.23 3.20
N CYS A 44 3.53 -5.45 2.18
CA CYS A 44 2.53 -4.42 2.28
C CYS A 44 1.19 -4.85 1.69
N LYS A 45 0.10 -4.41 2.32
CA LYS A 45 -1.21 -4.34 1.68
C LYS A 45 -1.38 -2.99 1.01
N LEU A 46 -1.78 -3.00 -0.26
CA LEU A 46 -1.91 -1.81 -1.09
C LEU A 46 -3.37 -1.39 -1.24
N VAL A 47 -3.63 -0.08 -1.16
CA VAL A 47 -4.94 0.54 -1.38
C VAL A 47 -4.73 1.80 -2.22
N PHE A 48 -5.49 1.94 -3.32
CA PHE A 48 -5.43 3.13 -4.15
C PHE A 48 -6.47 4.17 -3.72
N ASN A 49 -6.15 5.43 -3.94
CA ASN A 49 -7.17 6.48 -3.87
C ASN A 49 -8.16 6.38 -5.05
N SER A 50 -9.25 7.13 -4.98
CA SER A 50 -10.32 7.10 -6.01
C SER A 50 -9.85 7.49 -7.41
N SER A 51 -8.82 8.33 -7.50
CA SER A 51 -8.25 8.78 -8.77
C SER A 51 -7.17 7.83 -9.32
N GLY A 52 -6.71 6.88 -8.51
CA GLY A 52 -5.66 5.93 -8.85
C GLY A 52 -4.27 6.54 -9.02
N ASN A 53 -4.03 7.78 -8.62
CA ASN A 53 -2.70 8.41 -8.72
C ASN A 53 -1.84 8.23 -7.44
N ILE A 54 -2.46 7.73 -6.36
CA ILE A 54 -1.79 7.52 -5.07
C ILE A 54 -2.07 6.10 -4.59
N VAL A 55 -1.02 5.42 -4.11
CA VAL A 55 -1.13 4.14 -3.41
C VAL A 55 -0.69 4.27 -1.96
N TYR A 56 -1.53 3.77 -1.06
CA TYR A 56 -1.26 3.62 0.36
C TYR A 56 -0.82 2.18 0.62
N ALA A 57 0.37 2.01 1.18
CA ALA A 57 0.94 0.71 1.54
C ALA A 57 0.96 0.57 3.06
N ALA A 58 0.15 -0.33 3.59
CA ALA A 58 0.12 -0.66 5.02
C ALA A 58 0.96 -1.91 5.26
N MET A 59 1.99 -1.80 6.11
CA MET A 59 2.85 -2.94 6.43
C MET A 59 2.11 -3.96 7.30
N TYR A 60 2.22 -5.23 6.94
CA TYR A 60 1.82 -6.30 7.84
C TYR A 60 2.73 -6.27 9.07
N SER A 61 2.18 -6.44 10.26
CA SER A 61 3.00 -6.62 11.45
C SER A 61 2.47 -7.78 12.28
N ASP A 62 3.41 -8.58 12.75
CA ASP A 62 3.20 -9.74 13.62
C ASP A 62 2.83 -9.34 15.06
N CYS A 63 2.12 -8.23 15.23
CA CYS A 63 1.57 -7.88 16.53
C CYS A 63 0.44 -8.87 16.83
N ALA A 64 0.70 -9.78 17.78
CA ALA A 64 -0.08 -10.95 18.16
C ALA A 64 -1.46 -10.65 18.78
N ASP A 65 -2.19 -9.66 18.29
CA ASP A 65 -3.55 -9.37 18.73
C ASP A 65 -4.56 -9.90 17.71
N VAL A 66 -4.92 -11.17 17.92
CA VAL A 66 -5.79 -12.01 17.07
C VAL A 66 -7.19 -11.38 16.85
N PHE A 67 -7.56 -10.37 17.63
CA PHE A 67 -8.86 -9.69 17.53
C PHE A 67 -8.88 -8.47 16.61
N ARG A 68 -7.72 -8.03 16.13
CA ARG A 68 -7.63 -6.89 15.24
C ARG A 68 -6.54 -7.19 14.23
N ASN A 69 -6.92 -7.26 12.97
CA ASN A 69 -6.05 -7.35 11.79
C ASN A 69 -5.13 -6.12 11.75
N THR A 70 -4.18 -6.05 12.68
CA THR A 70 -3.52 -4.83 13.14
C THR A 70 -2.27 -4.65 12.31
N TYR A 71 -2.42 -3.96 11.18
CA TYR A 71 -1.33 -3.25 10.55
C TYR A 71 -0.61 -2.45 11.65
N CYS A 72 0.70 -2.66 11.84
CA CYS A 72 1.47 -1.71 12.64
C CYS A 72 1.25 -0.33 12.03
N ALA A 73 1.25 0.69 12.88
CA ALA A 73 0.95 2.09 12.55
C ALA A 73 1.96 2.76 11.57
N SER A 74 2.64 1.99 10.72
CA SER A 74 3.49 2.47 9.65
C SER A 74 2.82 2.15 8.31
N PHE A 75 2.35 3.22 7.64
CA PHE A 75 1.95 3.16 6.25
C PHE A 75 2.83 4.12 5.44
N ARG A 76 3.02 3.78 4.16
CA ARG A 76 3.76 4.62 3.21
C ARG A 76 2.83 5.02 2.10
N THR A 77 3.07 6.19 1.54
CA THR A 77 2.35 6.69 0.37
C THR A 77 3.31 6.73 -0.80
N PHE A 78 2.87 6.21 -1.95
CA PHE A 78 3.63 6.27 -3.19
C PHE A 78 2.80 6.97 -4.26
N ASP A 79 3.49 7.72 -5.11
CA ASP A 79 2.92 8.23 -6.35
C ASP A 79 2.90 7.09 -7.38
N THR A 80 1.81 6.91 -8.12
CA THR A 80 1.71 5.77 -9.05
C THR A 80 2.41 6.00 -10.39
N SER A 81 2.83 7.24 -10.70
CA SER A 81 3.54 7.53 -11.95
C SER A 81 4.97 6.98 -11.97
N ASP A 82 5.62 6.90 -10.80
CA ASP A 82 7.00 6.43 -10.68
C ASP A 82 7.23 5.49 -9.48
N TYR A 83 6.19 5.21 -8.68
CA TYR A 83 6.28 4.46 -7.44
C TYR A 83 7.35 4.99 -6.49
N SER A 84 7.63 6.31 -6.56
CA SER A 84 8.48 6.98 -5.58
C SER A 84 7.73 7.16 -4.26
N VAL A 85 8.46 7.04 -3.15
CA VAL A 85 7.90 7.32 -1.84
C VAL A 85 7.66 8.83 -1.75
N SER A 86 6.40 9.23 -1.82
CA SER A 86 5.96 10.58 -1.48
C SER A 86 6.05 10.72 0.03
N THR A 87 7.25 11.06 0.51
CA THR A 87 7.64 11.44 1.87
C THR A 87 6.79 10.85 2.99
N SER A 88 7.38 9.94 3.77
CA SER A 88 6.88 9.30 5.00
C SER A 88 6.39 10.30 6.07
N LEU A 89 5.33 11.05 5.79
CA LEU A 89 4.60 11.84 6.78
C LEU A 89 3.65 10.87 7.46
N LEU A 90 3.82 10.72 8.78
CA LEU A 90 2.85 10.18 9.76
C LEU A 90 3.28 8.92 10.52
N THR A 91 4.48 8.90 11.08
CA THR A 91 4.71 8.21 12.37
C THR A 91 4.57 9.16 13.58
N PHE A 92 4.59 10.48 13.39
CA PHE A 92 4.57 11.45 14.50
C PHE A 92 3.22 12.15 14.74
N LEU A 93 2.41 12.44 13.70
CA LEU A 93 1.16 13.19 13.91
C LEU A 93 0.03 12.34 14.50
N ILE A 94 0.04 11.01 14.34
CA ILE A 94 -0.99 10.15 14.95
C ILE A 94 -0.84 10.11 16.47
N LEU A 95 0.40 10.22 16.98
CA LEU A 95 0.64 10.31 18.43
C LEU A 95 0.42 11.74 18.96
N ASP A 96 0.82 12.79 18.22
CA ASP A 96 0.57 14.18 18.68
C ASP A 96 -0.92 14.53 18.76
N VAL A 97 -1.77 13.98 17.87
CA VAL A 97 -3.23 14.20 17.93
C VAL A 97 -3.88 13.39 19.06
N LEU A 98 -3.32 12.25 19.47
CA LEU A 98 -3.83 11.46 20.60
C LEU A 98 -3.32 11.98 21.96
N ASP A 99 -2.17 12.65 22.02
CA ASP A 99 -1.63 13.23 23.27
C ASP A 99 -2.15 14.65 23.58
N THR A 100 -2.69 15.37 22.59
CA THR A 100 -3.11 16.78 22.78
C THR A 100 -4.54 16.97 23.29
N GLY A 101 -5.34 15.91 23.49
CA GLY A 101 -6.56 15.98 24.29
C GLY A 101 -7.59 17.05 23.90
N LEU A 102 -7.63 17.48 22.64
CA LEU A 102 -8.62 18.45 22.15
C LEU A 102 -9.85 17.73 21.57
N VAL A 103 -10.79 17.44 22.48
CA VAL A 103 -12.24 17.47 22.24
C VAL A 103 -12.76 18.84 22.67
#